data_AF-A0A452YIL5-F1
#
_entry.id   AF-A0A452YIL5-F1
#
_cell.length_a   1.000
_cell.length_b   1.000
_cell.length_c   1.000
_cell.angle_alpha   90.00
_cell.angle_beta   90.00
_cell.angle_gamma   90.00
#
_symmetry.space_group_name_H-M   'P 1'
#
loop_
_entity.id
_entity.type
_entity.pdbx_description
1 polymer ?
#
loop_
_entity_poly.entity_id
_entity_poly.type
_entity_poly.pdbx_seq_one_letter_code
_entity_poly.pdbx_strand_id
1 'polypeptide(L)'
;MDKSFCHTCAIQDRKYVTVKSRVLHPEFRGRMVSAFLSHLFSEIVDYSFTANMETELDNISAGSTEWKGLLKDYWERLSKYCGDASQWDVRKVIFFVWFLGKYLYPCTQKVFHVKQLHLACGYYSQV
;
A
#
# COMPACT_ATOMS: atom_id res chain seq x y z
N MET A 1 17.48 -12.16 -16.95
CA MET A 1 16.41 -11.15 -16.85
C MET A 1 16.84 -10.16 -15.80
N ASP A 2 17.39 -9.03 -16.23
CA ASP A 2 17.82 -7.98 -15.31
C ASP A 2 16.60 -7.43 -14.58
N LYS A 3 16.65 -7.43 -13.25
CA LYS A 3 15.56 -6.99 -12.37
C LYS A 3 15.22 -5.50 -12.55
N SER A 4 16.03 -4.75 -13.30
CA SER A 4 15.98 -3.29 -13.43
C SER A 4 14.75 -2.73 -14.14
N PHE A 5 14.02 -3.52 -14.95
CA PHE A 5 12.87 -3.02 -15.74
C PHE A 5 11.53 -3.67 -15.41
N CYS A 6 11.48 -4.52 -14.39
CA CYS A 6 10.25 -5.20 -14.00
C CYS A 6 9.54 -4.40 -12.89
N HIS A 7 8.50 -3.64 -13.25
CA HIS A 7 7.70 -2.85 -12.30
C HIS A 7 7.17 -3.69 -11.12
N THR A 8 6.80 -4.95 -11.38
CA THR A 8 6.32 -5.88 -10.35
C THR A 8 7.46 -6.45 -9.48
N CYS A 9 8.71 -6.34 -9.90
CA CYS A 9 9.84 -6.86 -9.16
C CYS A 9 10.18 -5.98 -7.94
N ALA A 10 9.96 -4.67 -8.02
CA ALA A 10 10.17 -3.76 -6.88
C ALA A 10 9.27 -4.09 -5.68
N ILE A 11 8.02 -4.50 -5.92
CA ILE A 11 7.09 -4.88 -4.85
C ILE A 11 7.34 -6.31 -4.33
N GLN A 12 7.91 -7.19 -5.15
CA GLN A 12 8.32 -8.54 -4.74
C GLN A 12 9.59 -8.49 -3.89
N ASP A 13 10.59 -7.70 -4.29
CA ASP A 13 11.86 -7.54 -3.57
C ASP A 13 11.65 -7.02 -2.14
N ARG A 14 10.61 -6.20 -1.92
CA ARG A 14 10.23 -5.66 -0.60
C ARG A 14 9.35 -6.60 0.24
N LYS A 15 9.02 -7.79 -0.28
CA LYS A 15 8.13 -8.78 0.36
C LYS A 15 6.74 -8.20 0.66
N TYR A 16 6.16 -7.47 -0.28
CA TYR A 16 4.76 -7.04 -0.20
C TYR A 16 3.82 -8.05 -0.86
N VAL A 17 4.33 -8.81 -1.83
CA VAL A 17 3.56 -9.75 -2.64
C VAL A 17 4.40 -11.00 -2.90
N THR A 18 3.76 -12.17 -2.91
CA THR A 18 4.34 -13.43 -3.40
C THR A 18 3.67 -13.88 -4.68
N VAL A 19 4.44 -14.50 -5.57
CA VAL A 19 3.90 -15.12 -6.79
C VAL A 19 3.70 -16.60 -6.52
N LYS A 20 2.45 -17.08 -6.60
CA LYS A 20 2.13 -18.52 -6.61
C LYS A 20 1.30 -18.82 -7.85
N SER A 21 1.72 -19.81 -8.64
CA SER A 21 1.00 -20.21 -9.86
C SER A 21 0.70 -19.05 -10.82
N ARG A 22 1.65 -18.12 -10.99
CA ARG A 22 1.52 -16.88 -11.80
C ARG A 22 0.48 -15.87 -11.29
N VAL A 23 -0.08 -16.07 -10.09
CA VAL A 23 -0.98 -15.13 -9.43
C VAL A 23 -0.23 -14.40 -8.31
N LEU A 24 -0.47 -13.10 -8.21
CA LEU A 24 0.06 -12.24 -7.16
C LEU A 24 -0.79 -12.37 -5.89
N HIS A 25 -0.16 -12.75 -4.79
CA HIS A 25 -0.80 -12.86 -3.49
C HIS A 25 -0.23 -11.82 -2.53
N PRO A 26 -1.05 -10.91 -1.98
CA PRO A 26 -0.58 -9.89 -1.05
C PRO A 26 -0.19 -10.54 0.27
N GLU A 27 1.06 -10.32 0.68
CA GLU A 27 1.57 -10.73 1.99
C GLU A 27 1.05 -9.81 3.09
N PHE A 28 1.17 -10.25 4.35
CA PHE A 28 0.74 -9.48 5.51
C PHE A 28 1.32 -8.07 5.54
N ARG A 29 2.62 -7.92 5.26
CA ARG A 29 3.29 -6.62 5.20
C ARG A 29 2.70 -5.73 4.11
N GLY A 30 2.42 -6.29 2.93
CA GLY A 30 1.80 -5.56 1.82
C GLY A 30 0.40 -5.06 2.19
N ARG A 31 -0.41 -5.90 2.84
CA ARG A 31 -1.75 -5.54 3.31
C ARG A 31 -1.71 -4.43 4.36
N MET A 32 -0.79 -4.52 5.33
CA MET A 32 -0.62 -3.48 6.34
C MET A 32 -0.25 -2.14 5.73
N VAL A 33 0.77 -2.12 4.86
CA VAL A 33 1.23 -0.89 4.22
C VAL A 33 0.12 -0.31 3.35
N SER A 34 -0.61 -1.15 2.60
CA SER A 34 -1.73 -0.71 1.77
C SER A 34 -2.84 -0.07 2.61
N ALA A 35 -3.27 -0.72 3.70
CA ALA A 35 -4.32 -0.18 4.56
C ALA A 35 -3.90 1.13 5.25
N PHE A 36 -2.63 1.23 5.63
CA PHE A 36 -2.06 2.44 6.22
C PHE A 36 -2.04 3.61 5.24
N LEU A 37 -1.56 3.36 4.01
CA LEU A 37 -1.52 4.38 2.96
C LEU A 37 -2.94 4.84 2.57
N SER A 38 -3.89 3.91 2.44
CA SER A 38 -5.28 4.28 2.14
C SER A 38 -5.93 5.13 3.25
N HIS A 39 -5.49 5.00 4.50
CA HIS A 39 -6.05 5.76 5.60
C HIS A 39 -5.43 7.17 5.73
N LEU A 40 -4.10 7.27 5.57
CA LEU A 40 -3.40 8.54 5.70
C LEU A 40 -3.41 9.41 4.44
N PHE A 41 -3.38 8.75 3.28
CA PHE A 41 -3.20 9.39 1.99
C PHE A 41 -4.35 9.02 1.06
N SER A 42 -5.58 9.09 1.57
CA SER A 42 -6.78 8.63 0.86
C SER A 42 -6.94 9.30 -0.52
N GLU A 43 -6.69 10.60 -0.62
CA GLU A 43 -6.80 11.35 -1.88
C GLU A 43 -5.68 11.03 -2.87
N ILE A 44 -4.45 10.80 -2.39
CA ILE A 44 -3.29 10.53 -3.25
C ILE A 44 -3.29 9.08 -3.77
N VAL A 45 -3.82 8.16 -2.96
CA VAL A 45 -3.96 6.74 -3.31
C VAL A 45 -5.24 6.48 -4.12
N ASP A 46 -6.13 7.48 -4.23
CA ASP A 46 -7.33 7.36 -5.05
C ASP A 46 -6.98 7.18 -6.53
N TYR A 47 -7.72 6.28 -7.18
CA TYR A 47 -7.51 5.97 -8.58
C TYR A 47 -7.73 7.17 -9.50
N SER A 48 -8.68 8.05 -9.15
CA SER A 48 -9.01 9.23 -9.95
C SER A 48 -7.89 10.27 -9.89
N PHE A 49 -7.19 10.35 -8.77
CA PHE A 49 -6.08 11.28 -8.60
C PHE A 49 -4.88 10.89 -9.46
N THR A 50 -4.48 9.61 -9.43
CA THR A 50 -3.35 9.14 -10.23
C THR A 50 -3.65 9.22 -11.73
N ALA A 51 -4.87 8.88 -12.15
CA ALA A 51 -5.30 9.01 -13.55
C ALA A 51 -5.26 10.48 -14.04
N ASN A 52 -5.73 11.41 -13.20
CA ASN A 52 -5.68 12.83 -13.54
C ASN A 52 -4.23 13.34 -13.61
N MET A 53 -3.35 12.89 -12.71
CA MET A 53 -1.93 13.28 -12.75
C MET A 53 -1.21 12.77 -14.00
N GLU A 54 -1.41 11.51 -14.39
CA GLU A 54 -0.82 10.98 -15.62
C GLU A 54 -1.28 11.78 -16.85
N THR A 55 -2.58 12.11 -16.91
CA THR A 55 -3.15 12.94 -17.98
C THR A 55 -2.49 14.31 -18.04
N GLU A 56 -2.29 14.96 -16.89
CA GLU A 56 -1.64 16.27 -16.84
C GLU A 56 -0.14 16.20 -17.18
N LEU A 57 0.55 15.12 -16.80
CA LEU A 57 1.94 14.88 -17.20
C LEU A 57 2.06 14.70 -18.72
N ASP A 58 1.10 14.02 -19.34
CA ASP A 58 1.01 13.89 -20.79
C ASP A 58 0.77 15.26 -21.45
N ASN A 59 -0.11 16.10 -20.90
CA ASN A 59 -0.35 17.47 -21.40
C ASN A 59 0.91 18.36 -21.34
N ILE A 60 1.71 18.25 -20.28
CA ILE A 60 3.01 18.92 -20.17
C ILE A 60 3.96 18.42 -21.25
N SER A 61 4.01 17.11 -21.49
CA SER A 61 4.86 16.52 -22.53
C SER A 61 4.48 16.99 -23.94
N ALA A 62 3.19 17.28 -24.16
CA ALA A 62 2.65 17.86 -25.38
C ALA A 62 2.85 19.39 -25.48
N GLY A 63 3.34 20.04 -24.41
CA GLY A 63 3.55 21.49 -24.35
C GLY A 63 2.28 22.31 -24.11
N SER A 64 1.17 21.67 -23.73
CA SER A 64 -0.13 22.34 -23.54
C SER A 64 -0.29 23.00 -22.17
N THR A 65 0.53 22.63 -21.18
CA THR A 65 0.39 23.06 -19.77
C THR A 65 1.75 23.44 -19.17
N GLU A 66 1.78 24.44 -18.29
CA GLU A 66 3.01 24.84 -17.59
C GLU A 66 3.36 23.87 -16.45
N TRP A 67 4.50 23.19 -16.57
CA TRP A 67 4.95 22.18 -15.61
C TRP A 67 5.14 22.70 -14.17
N LYS A 68 5.52 23.98 -14.01
CA LYS A 68 5.78 24.59 -12.70
C LYS A 68 4.51 24.75 -11.88
N GLY A 69 3.40 25.11 -12.52
CA GLY A 69 2.10 25.24 -11.87
C GLY A 69 1.64 23.90 -11.31
N LEU A 70 1.68 22.86 -12.15
CA LEU A 70 1.32 21.51 -11.73
C LEU A 70 2.16 20.99 -10.56
N LEU A 71 3.49 21.15 -10.62
CA LEU A 71 4.38 20.70 -9.56
C LEU A 71 4.14 21.43 -8.25
N LYS A 72 3.82 22.73 -8.30
CA LYS A 72 3.48 23.52 -7.13
C LYS A 72 2.18 23.02 -6.50
N ASP A 73 1.13 22.84 -7.29
CA ASP A 73 -0.18 22.38 -6.82
C ASP A 73 -0.10 20.97 -6.22
N TYR A 74 0.67 20.08 -6.86
CA TYR A 74 0.95 18.74 -6.34
C TYR A 74 1.69 18.80 -5.00
N TRP A 75 2.75 19.61 -4.92
CA TRP A 75 3.56 19.73 -3.71
C TRP A 75 2.78 20.32 -2.54
N GLU A 76 1.93 21.32 -2.78
CA GLU A 76 1.08 21.89 -1.75
C GLU A 76 0.12 20.85 -1.16
N ARG A 77 -0.53 20.03 -2.01
CA ARG A 77 -1.40 18.94 -1.55
C ARG A 77 -0.62 17.87 -0.80
N LEU A 78 0.51 17.40 -1.35
CA LEU A 78 1.34 16.38 -0.72
C LEU A 78 1.89 16.84 0.64
N SER A 79 2.37 18.08 0.74
CA SER A 79 2.94 18.62 1.98
C SER A 79 1.92 18.70 3.10
N LYS A 80 0.65 19.02 2.78
CA LYS A 80 -0.46 18.98 3.73
C LYS A 80 -0.65 17.58 4.30
N TYR A 81 -0.72 16.55 3.44
CA TYR A 81 -0.83 15.16 3.87
C TYR A 81 0.36 14.68 4.69
N CYS A 82 1.59 15.08 4.32
CA CYS A 82 2.78 14.78 5.13
C CYS A 82 2.72 15.45 6.51
N GLY A 83 2.20 16.67 6.59
CA GLY A 83 1.93 17.37 7.84
C GLY A 83 0.97 16.59 8.73
N ASP A 84 -0.15 16.12 8.18
CA ASP A 84 -1.15 15.33 8.90
C ASP A 84 -0.60 13.95 9.30
N ALA A 85 0.16 13.30 8.42
CA ALA A 85 0.82 12.02 8.70
C ALA A 85 1.90 12.15 9.78
N SER A 86 2.58 13.30 9.89
CA SER A 86 3.61 13.51 10.92
C SER A 86 3.08 13.45 12.35
N GLN A 87 1.77 13.65 12.52
CA GLN A 87 1.08 13.55 13.82
C GLN A 87 0.84 12.09 14.27
N TRP A 88 1.19 11.11 13.43
CA TRP A 88 0.99 9.69 13.74
C TRP A 88 2.19 9.10 14.46
N ASP A 89 2.02 8.87 15.77
CA ASP A 89 2.98 8.11 16.56
C ASP A 89 2.90 6.61 16.28
N VAL A 90 3.99 5.89 16.57
CA VAL A 90 4.07 4.42 16.51
C VAL A 90 2.92 3.76 17.30
N ARG A 91 2.47 4.37 18.40
CA ARG A 91 1.33 3.88 19.19
C ARG A 91 0.01 3.90 18.42
N LYS A 92 -0.25 4.99 17.68
CA LYS A 92 -1.45 5.13 16.85
C LYS A 92 -1.45 4.11 15.72
N VAL A 93 -0.26 3.87 15.13
CA VAL A 93 -0.08 2.83 14.09
C VAL A 93 -0.35 1.42 14.65
N ILE A 94 0.23 1.08 15.81
CA ILE A 94 -0.01 -0.22 16.46
C ILE A 94 -1.49 -0.42 16.76
N PHE A 95 -2.15 0.61 17.30
CA PHE A 95 -3.59 0.58 17.58
C PHE A 95 -4.42 0.36 16.30
N PHE A 96 -4.09 1.08 15.23
CA PHE A 96 -4.74 0.94 13.93
C PHE A 96 -4.57 -0.47 13.33
N VAL A 97 -3.37 -1.05 13.42
CA VAL A 97 -3.11 -2.42 12.97
C VAL A 97 -3.92 -3.44 13.79
N TRP A 98 -4.03 -3.25 15.10
CA TRP A 98 -4.83 -4.12 15.96
C TRP A 98 -6.32 -4.06 15.61
N PHE A 99 -6.85 -2.85 15.39
CA PHE A 99 -8.24 -2.63 14.96
C PHE A 99 -8.54 -3.31 13.61
N LEU A 100 -7.62 -3.22 12.65
CA LEU A 100 -7.78 -3.83 11.33
C LEU A 100 -7.42 -5.32 11.27
N GLY A 101 -7.06 -5.95 12.39
CA GLY A 101 -6.64 -7.35 12.42
C GLY A 101 -7.60 -8.29 11.66
N LYS A 102 -8.91 -8.10 11.80
CA LYS A 102 -9.91 -8.93 11.10
C LYS A 102 -9.84 -8.83 9.56
N TYR A 103 -9.45 -7.67 9.02
CA TYR A 103 -9.34 -7.41 7.57
C TYR A 103 -7.94 -7.65 7.02
N LEU A 104 -6.90 -7.50 7.85
CA LEU A 104 -5.51 -7.78 7.51
C LEU A 104 -5.21 -9.30 7.52
N TYR A 105 -5.91 -10.05 8.37
CA TYR A 105 -5.85 -11.50 8.49
C TYR A 105 -7.18 -12.17 8.09
N PRO A 106 -7.67 -12.03 6.85
CA PRO A 106 -8.80 -12.85 6.43
C PRO A 106 -8.32 -14.31 6.46
N CYS A 107 -9.08 -15.18 7.12
CA CYS A 107 -8.85 -16.62 7.26
C CYS A 107 -8.95 -17.38 5.92
N THR A 108 -8.36 -16.84 4.86
CA THR A 108 -8.49 -17.33 3.50
C THR A 108 -7.15 -17.28 2.81
N GLN A 109 -6.20 -18.07 3.31
CA GLN A 109 -5.15 -18.58 2.45
C GLN A 109 -4.85 -20.04 2.79
N LYS A 110 -5.76 -20.92 2.37
CA LYS A 110 -5.47 -22.33 2.10
C LYS A 110 -4.47 -22.45 0.94
N VAL A 111 -3.26 -21.91 1.09
CA VAL A 111 -2.06 -22.31 0.33
C VAL A 111 -0.83 -22.10 1.20
N PHE A 112 -0.78 -22.78 2.34
CA PHE A 112 0.50 -23.13 2.95
C PHE A 112 0.47 -24.62 3.22
N HIS A 113 1.08 -25.35 2.29
CA HIS A 113 1.48 -26.73 2.48
C HIS A 113 2.64 -26.74 3.49
N VAL A 114 2.32 -26.52 4.76
CA VAL A 114 3.23 -26.70 5.88
C VAL A 114 2.51 -27.56 6.88
N LYS A 115 2.84 -28.86 6.89
CA LYS A 115 2.69 -29.67 8.10
C LYS A 115 3.32 -28.85 9.23
N GLN A 116 2.57 -28.61 10.31
CA GLN A 116 2.87 -27.80 11.51
C GLN A 116 2.05 -26.50 11.69
N LEU A 117 0.77 -26.47 11.31
CA LEU A 117 -0.18 -25.50 11.86
C LEU A 117 -1.43 -26.20 12.39
N HIS A 118 -1.30 -26.86 13.55
CA HIS A 118 -2.43 -27.38 14.31
C HIS A 118 -2.64 -26.66 15.65
N LEU A 119 -1.98 -25.50 15.90
CA LEU A 119 -1.96 -24.91 17.25
C LEU A 119 -2.29 -23.41 17.34
N ALA A 120 -2.65 -22.72 16.26
CA ALA A 120 -2.85 -21.25 16.31
C ALA A 120 -4.31 -20.77 16.15
N CYS A 121 -5.30 -21.67 16.20
CA CYS A 121 -6.72 -21.29 16.15
C CYS A 121 -7.47 -21.48 17.49
N GLY A 122 -6.74 -21.68 18.59
CA GLY A 122 -7.32 -22.02 19.90
C GLY A 122 -6.85 -21.19 21.09
N TYR A 123 -6.16 -20.06 20.90
CA TYR A 123 -5.52 -19.35 22.02
C TYR A 123 -5.98 -17.90 22.25
N TYR A 124 -7.14 -17.50 21.70
CA TYR A 124 -7.66 -16.15 21.91
C TYR A 124 -9.13 -16.17 22.39
N SER A 125 -9.38 -16.95 23.46
CA SER A 125 -10.67 -16.90 24.17
C SER A 125 -10.55 -17.03 25.70
N GLN A 126 -9.35 -16.93 26.29
CA GLN A 126 -9.16 -16.96 27.76
C GLN A 126 -8.02 -16.05 28.28
N VAL A 127 -7.95 -14.81 27.80
CA VAL A 127 -7.36 -13.71 28.58
C VAL A 127 -8.31 -12.53 28.52
#